data_AF-A0A371P1U9-F1
#
_entry.id   AF-A0A371P1U9-F1
#
_cell.length_a   1.000
_cell.length_b   1.000
_cell.length_c   1.000
_cell.angle_alpha   90.00
_cell.angle_beta   90.00
_cell.angle_gamma   90.00
#
_symmetry.space_group_name_H-M   'P 1'
#
loop_
_entity.id
_entity.type
_entity.pdbx_description
1 polymer ?
#
loop_
_entity_poly.entity_id
_entity_poly.type
_entity_poly.pdbx_seq_one_letter_code
_entity_poly.pdbx_strand_id
1 'polypeptide(L)'
;MKRLSQNECASSENDEQLLVLIQNMTGHWDRYAFADILQAYQEFDYLLKRSFLTLVNKMPSAQAYSMLHEIWVSVTKDIHHFFDEHHLFPGANDSVRLKDLIELSFFQAKELLVKGTEPVSITPVVSVILPVHRAQQYLWEALRSLYEQTYQDFELIIVNGYQNDDPLDCILSIFNDKRTIVVQETAKIRLGASLNIGIKQARGEFIARMDSDDIAHPERFMKQIEFFLMNPDIDFCGTQYRAFGTTNNWNYSPFPLEHKELQCRSLKYCNFLHPTVMWRKAKFMKNSLWYNEDVLAEDTELFARVAFSLKTANLAEALLLYRREGTNLSITNLKEKNQNNQSLAVVQSIQLEQKNLAALYQTLDEEELHLLQGKEKDSFTYGDALKIFRRRLGRDDLSSLLPPDTNEAAVVFQVNVKGRTPVIWGYGWNGQLLEHTLQNQEFDTYRIVDQRMQELGIRLDAPQAMSIDELDGQSDLYYILVSMDRHFPEVTSRLQRYGYTLQKDFVEYFL
;
A
#
# COMPACT_ATOMS: atom_id res chain seq x y z
N MET A 1 19.81 -18.01 -24.90
CA MET A 1 18.90 -19.16 -25.08
C MET A 1 19.59 -20.52 -25.00
N LYS A 2 20.44 -20.95 -25.96
CA LYS A 2 21.13 -22.27 -25.91
C LYS A 2 21.86 -22.56 -24.59
N ARG A 3 22.51 -21.54 -24.01
CA ARG A 3 23.18 -21.66 -22.69
C ARG A 3 22.20 -22.00 -21.55
N LEU A 4 20.96 -21.51 -21.59
CA LEU A 4 19.92 -21.85 -20.59
C LEU A 4 19.49 -23.31 -20.73
N SER A 5 19.23 -23.75 -21.96
CA SER A 5 18.86 -25.15 -22.24
C SER A 5 19.97 -26.13 -21.86
N GLN A 6 21.23 -25.81 -22.16
CA GLN A 6 22.41 -26.63 -21.80
C GLN A 6 22.60 -26.79 -20.29
N ASN A 7 22.12 -25.84 -19.50
CA ASN A 7 22.21 -25.87 -18.04
C ASN A 7 20.91 -26.32 -17.37
N GLU A 8 19.94 -26.85 -18.14
CA GLU A 8 18.64 -27.35 -17.63
C GLU A 8 17.85 -26.26 -16.87
N CYS A 9 17.97 -25.00 -17.30
CA CYS A 9 17.31 -23.87 -16.65
C CYS A 9 15.84 -23.71 -17.07
N ALA A 10 15.45 -24.28 -18.21
CA ALA A 10 14.06 -24.39 -18.65
C ALA A 10 13.61 -25.83 -18.38
N SER A 11 12.82 -26.03 -17.33
CA SER A 11 12.43 -27.36 -16.84
C SER A 11 11.00 -27.75 -17.20
N SER A 12 10.22 -26.81 -17.75
CA SER A 12 8.83 -27.03 -18.18
C SER A 12 8.63 -26.73 -19.65
N GLU A 13 7.62 -27.35 -20.26
CA GLU A 13 7.20 -27.06 -21.64
C GLU A 13 6.88 -25.56 -21.83
N ASN A 14 6.28 -24.93 -20.82
CA ASN A 14 6.00 -23.50 -20.82
C ASN A 14 7.28 -22.64 -20.88
N ASP A 15 8.33 -23.02 -20.15
CA ASP A 15 9.61 -22.30 -20.20
C ASP A 15 10.25 -22.42 -21.60
N GLU A 16 10.20 -23.59 -22.22
CA GLU A 16 10.71 -23.81 -23.58
C GLU A 16 9.93 -22.98 -24.62
N GLN A 17 8.60 -22.97 -24.53
CA GLN A 17 7.74 -22.14 -25.38
C GLN A 17 8.04 -20.65 -25.21
N LEU A 18 8.27 -20.18 -23.98
CA LEU A 18 8.64 -18.80 -23.69
C LEU A 18 10.00 -18.42 -24.30
N LEU A 19 11.00 -19.30 -24.23
CA LEU A 19 12.32 -19.05 -24.84
C LEU A 19 12.21 -18.90 -26.37
N VAL A 20 11.40 -19.75 -27.01
CA VAL A 20 11.11 -19.65 -28.45
C VAL A 20 10.37 -18.36 -28.77
N LEU A 21 9.39 -17.97 -27.95
CA LEU A 21 8.63 -16.73 -28.12
C LEU A 21 9.53 -15.50 -28.07
N ILE A 22 10.38 -15.37 -27.05
CA ILE A 22 11.33 -14.26 -26.92
C ILE A 22 12.29 -14.21 -28.12
N GLN A 23 12.79 -15.36 -28.57
CA GLN A 23 13.65 -15.44 -29.74
C GLN A 23 12.94 -14.96 -31.01
N ASN A 24 11.67 -15.30 -31.21
CA ASN A 24 10.89 -14.86 -32.37
C ASN A 24 10.49 -13.37 -32.29
N MET A 25 10.25 -12.85 -31.09
CA MET A 25 9.91 -11.44 -30.86
C MET A 25 11.09 -10.48 -31.08
N THR A 26 12.32 -10.89 -30.71
CA THR A 26 13.50 -10.02 -30.73
C THR A 26 13.77 -9.48 -32.14
N GLY A 27 13.69 -8.15 -32.32
CA GLY A 27 13.85 -7.49 -33.64
C GLY A 27 12.62 -7.50 -34.54
N HIS A 28 11.50 -8.09 -34.09
CA HIS A 28 10.23 -8.20 -34.82
C HIS A 28 9.02 -7.88 -33.92
N TRP A 29 9.19 -6.93 -33.01
CA TRP A 29 8.20 -6.61 -31.99
C TRP A 29 6.90 -6.03 -32.57
N ASP A 30 6.94 -5.41 -33.74
CA ASP A 30 5.78 -4.89 -34.48
C ASP A 30 4.74 -5.96 -34.85
N ARG A 31 5.11 -7.25 -34.79
CA ARG A 31 4.22 -8.38 -35.10
C ARG A 31 3.36 -8.86 -33.93
N TYR A 32 3.54 -8.28 -32.74
CA TYR A 32 2.90 -8.73 -31.51
C TYR A 32 2.17 -7.57 -30.83
N ALA A 33 1.10 -7.87 -30.09
CA ALA A 33 0.45 -6.84 -29.28
C ALA A 33 1.41 -6.37 -28.18
N PHE A 34 1.41 -5.07 -27.89
CA PHE A 34 2.30 -4.49 -26.87
C PHE A 34 2.13 -5.13 -25.48
N ALA A 35 0.89 -5.47 -25.10
CA ALA A 35 0.60 -6.16 -23.85
C ALA A 35 1.25 -7.55 -23.79
N ASP A 36 1.25 -8.29 -24.89
CA ASP A 36 1.87 -9.62 -24.98
C ASP A 36 3.40 -9.53 -24.87
N ILE A 37 3.99 -8.45 -25.42
CA ILE A 37 5.43 -8.17 -25.28
C ILE A 37 5.78 -7.90 -23.83
N LEU A 38 5.05 -7.00 -23.16
CA LEU A 38 5.29 -6.71 -21.74
C LEU A 38 5.18 -7.98 -20.89
N GLN A 39 4.15 -8.80 -21.12
CA GLN A 39 3.96 -10.06 -20.39
C GLN A 39 5.10 -11.05 -20.68
N ALA A 40 5.46 -11.25 -21.94
CA ALA A 40 6.51 -12.21 -22.33
C ALA A 40 7.86 -11.82 -21.72
N TYR A 41 8.25 -10.56 -21.77
CA TYR A 41 9.53 -10.10 -21.19
C TYR A 41 9.51 -10.12 -19.65
N GLN A 42 8.36 -9.90 -19.02
CA GLN A 42 8.21 -10.09 -17.57
C GLN A 42 8.36 -11.56 -17.16
N GLU A 43 7.69 -12.48 -17.87
CA GLU A 43 7.85 -13.92 -17.61
C GLU A 43 9.28 -14.37 -17.89
N PHE A 44 9.93 -13.77 -18.89
CA PHE A 44 11.33 -14.06 -19.20
C PHE A 44 12.26 -13.62 -18.07
N ASP A 45 12.05 -12.44 -17.47
CA ASP A 45 12.77 -12.00 -16.27
C ASP A 45 12.59 -13.00 -15.11
N TYR A 46 11.36 -13.48 -14.88
CA TYR A 46 11.10 -14.50 -13.87
C TYR A 46 11.79 -15.83 -14.16
N LEU A 47 11.83 -16.26 -15.43
CA LEU A 47 12.58 -17.44 -15.85
C LEU A 47 14.08 -17.25 -15.58
N LEU A 48 14.65 -16.09 -15.86
CA LEU A 48 16.07 -15.84 -15.55
C LEU A 48 16.35 -15.88 -14.04
N LYS A 49 15.44 -15.38 -13.19
CA LYS A 49 15.55 -15.51 -11.72
C LYS A 49 15.55 -16.97 -11.28
N ARG A 50 14.62 -17.79 -11.79
CA ARG A 50 14.60 -19.24 -11.53
C ARG A 50 15.88 -19.91 -12.03
N SER A 51 16.33 -19.52 -13.23
CA SER A 51 17.58 -20.02 -13.83
C SER A 51 18.78 -19.72 -12.95
N PHE A 52 18.85 -18.52 -12.36
CA PHE A 52 19.92 -18.15 -11.43
C PHE A 52 19.99 -19.12 -10.26
N LEU A 53 18.85 -19.42 -9.61
CA LEU A 53 18.78 -20.35 -8.49
C LEU A 53 19.23 -21.77 -8.87
N THR A 54 18.98 -22.20 -10.11
CA THR A 54 19.51 -23.47 -10.63
C THR A 54 21.01 -23.40 -10.89
N LEU A 55 21.50 -22.31 -11.46
CA LEU A 55 22.89 -22.15 -11.89
C LEU A 55 23.86 -22.01 -10.73
N VAL A 56 23.46 -21.36 -9.62
CA VAL A 56 24.35 -21.23 -8.45
C VAL A 56 24.69 -22.56 -7.78
N ASN A 57 23.91 -23.61 -8.04
CA ASN A 57 24.25 -24.98 -7.62
C ASN A 57 25.29 -25.65 -8.54
N LYS A 58 25.54 -25.09 -9.72
CA LYS A 58 26.42 -25.64 -10.77
C LYS A 58 27.67 -24.78 -11.00
N MET A 59 27.66 -23.49 -10.67
CA MET A 59 28.76 -22.54 -10.88
C MET A 59 28.71 -21.37 -9.88
N PRO A 60 29.80 -20.60 -9.70
CA PRO A 60 29.82 -19.43 -8.83
C PRO A 60 28.73 -18.40 -9.18
N SER A 61 28.18 -17.73 -8.15
CA SER A 61 27.10 -16.73 -8.30
C SER A 61 27.43 -15.63 -9.31
N ALA A 62 28.65 -15.08 -9.27
CA ALA A 62 29.10 -14.08 -10.23
C ALA A 62 29.11 -14.57 -11.68
N GLN A 63 29.48 -15.85 -11.91
CA GLN A 63 29.47 -16.45 -13.24
C GLN A 63 28.03 -16.68 -13.74
N ALA A 64 27.16 -17.20 -12.87
CA ALA A 64 25.74 -17.35 -13.16
C ALA A 64 25.09 -16.01 -13.53
N TYR A 65 25.36 -14.97 -12.74
CA TYR A 65 24.87 -13.62 -13.00
C TYR A 65 25.36 -13.07 -14.34
N SER A 66 26.68 -13.12 -14.60
CA SER A 66 27.26 -12.59 -15.85
C SER A 66 26.61 -13.23 -17.07
N MET A 67 26.36 -14.55 -17.03
CA MET A 67 25.69 -15.24 -18.13
C MET A 67 24.25 -14.75 -18.35
N LEU A 68 23.48 -14.57 -17.27
CA LEU A 68 22.09 -14.15 -17.36
C LEU A 68 21.96 -12.66 -17.71
N HIS A 69 22.87 -11.83 -17.21
CA HIS A 69 23.02 -10.42 -17.59
C HIS A 69 23.24 -10.27 -19.09
N GLU A 70 24.21 -10.99 -19.66
CA GLU A 70 24.46 -10.99 -21.12
C GLU A 70 23.22 -11.37 -21.91
N ILE A 71 22.48 -12.37 -21.45
CA ILE A 71 21.24 -12.81 -22.10
C ILE A 71 20.18 -11.71 -22.05
N TRP A 72 19.90 -11.16 -20.86
CA TRP A 72 18.89 -10.11 -20.67
C TRP A 72 19.19 -8.87 -21.51
N VAL A 73 20.42 -8.35 -21.39
CA VAL A 73 20.87 -7.16 -22.13
C VAL A 73 20.82 -7.40 -23.63
N SER A 74 21.15 -8.60 -24.10
CA SER A 74 21.12 -8.92 -25.53
C SER A 74 19.70 -8.97 -26.10
N VAL A 75 18.71 -9.50 -25.38
CA VAL A 75 17.34 -9.64 -25.90
C VAL A 75 16.51 -8.39 -25.73
N THR A 76 16.81 -7.59 -24.71
CA THR A 76 16.18 -6.28 -24.48
C THR A 76 16.88 -5.15 -25.23
N LYS A 77 17.99 -5.46 -25.90
CA LYS A 77 18.73 -4.48 -26.70
C LYS A 77 17.80 -3.85 -27.74
N ASP A 78 17.81 -2.53 -27.80
CA ASP A 78 17.12 -1.71 -28.81
C ASP A 78 15.58 -1.77 -28.78
N ILE A 79 14.92 -2.60 -27.94
CA ILE A 79 13.45 -2.72 -27.94
C ILE A 79 12.75 -1.38 -27.64
N HIS A 80 13.21 -0.62 -26.65
CA HIS A 80 12.60 0.67 -26.33
C HIS A 80 12.78 1.66 -27.49
N HIS A 81 14.00 1.73 -28.03
CA HIS A 81 14.33 2.59 -29.17
C HIS A 81 13.52 2.22 -30.42
N PHE A 82 13.33 0.93 -30.69
CA PHE A 82 12.49 0.45 -31.78
C PHE A 82 11.06 0.98 -31.68
N PHE A 83 10.44 0.89 -30.48
CA PHE A 83 9.09 1.41 -30.26
C PHE A 83 9.01 2.94 -30.37
N ASP A 84 10.01 3.67 -29.87
CA ASP A 84 10.10 5.13 -29.99
C ASP A 84 10.18 5.56 -31.47
N GLU A 85 11.13 4.99 -32.22
CA GLU A 85 11.37 5.36 -33.63
C GLU A 85 10.21 5.03 -34.55
N HIS A 86 9.50 3.93 -34.29
CA HIS A 86 8.36 3.49 -35.10
C HIS A 86 7.02 4.02 -34.57
N HIS A 87 7.01 4.81 -33.50
CA HIS A 87 5.80 5.34 -32.86
C HIS A 87 4.76 4.26 -32.51
N LEU A 88 5.22 3.13 -31.95
CA LEU A 88 4.39 1.94 -31.70
C LEU A 88 3.76 1.87 -30.31
N PHE A 89 4.00 2.86 -29.43
CA PHE A 89 3.43 2.87 -28.09
C PHE A 89 1.91 3.14 -28.13
N PRO A 90 1.06 2.21 -27.64
CA PRO A 90 -0.40 2.37 -27.69
C PRO A 90 -0.94 3.50 -26.78
N GLY A 91 -0.33 3.68 -25.61
CA GLY A 91 -0.75 4.62 -24.58
C GLY A 91 0.35 5.55 -24.11
N ALA A 92 -0.04 6.67 -23.49
CA ALA A 92 0.87 7.72 -23.04
C ALA A 92 1.94 7.25 -22.02
N ASN A 93 1.64 6.18 -21.28
CA ASN A 93 2.52 5.66 -20.22
C ASN A 93 3.33 4.44 -20.65
N ASP A 94 3.23 4.01 -21.91
CA ASP A 94 3.69 2.70 -22.37
C ASP A 94 5.20 2.66 -22.58
N SER A 95 5.77 3.78 -23.02
CA SER A 95 7.23 4.00 -23.00
C SER A 95 7.79 3.79 -21.59
N VAL A 96 7.17 4.40 -20.58
CA VAL A 96 7.61 4.23 -19.17
C VAL A 96 7.45 2.78 -18.70
N ARG A 97 6.36 2.08 -19.06
CA ARG A 97 6.16 0.65 -18.72
C ARG A 97 7.29 -0.22 -19.28
N LEU A 98 7.59 -0.05 -20.56
CA LEU A 98 8.61 -0.84 -21.24
C LEU A 98 9.99 -0.51 -20.65
N LYS A 99 10.27 0.77 -20.42
CA LYS A 99 11.51 1.22 -19.80
C LYS A 99 11.70 0.63 -18.40
N ASP A 100 10.69 0.74 -17.54
CA ASP A 100 10.70 0.19 -16.19
C ASP A 100 10.95 -1.33 -16.20
N LEU A 101 10.25 -2.07 -17.08
CA LEU A 101 10.43 -3.51 -17.21
C LEU A 101 11.89 -3.90 -17.51
N ILE A 102 12.57 -3.13 -18.36
CA ILE A 102 13.95 -3.39 -18.78
C ILE A 102 14.94 -2.93 -17.72
N GLU A 103 14.82 -1.69 -17.26
CA GLU A 103 15.82 -1.02 -16.43
C GLU A 103 15.81 -1.52 -14.98
N LEU A 104 14.62 -1.86 -14.47
CA LEU A 104 14.44 -2.31 -13.10
C LEU A 104 14.77 -3.79 -12.93
N SER A 105 14.81 -4.60 -14.01
CA SER A 105 15.21 -6.01 -13.91
C SER A 105 16.55 -6.15 -13.20
N PHE A 106 16.63 -7.11 -12.28
CA PHE A 106 17.88 -7.46 -11.60
C PHE A 106 19.05 -7.72 -12.57
N PHE A 107 18.76 -8.30 -13.74
CA PHE A 107 19.78 -8.66 -14.74
C PHE A 107 20.25 -7.48 -15.59
N GLN A 108 19.68 -6.29 -15.43
CA GLN A 108 20.18 -5.08 -16.10
C GLN A 108 21.39 -4.46 -15.38
N ALA A 109 21.59 -4.75 -14.09
CA ALA A 109 22.61 -4.12 -13.28
C ALA A 109 24.03 -4.45 -13.77
N LYS A 110 24.86 -3.44 -14.06
CA LYS A 110 26.26 -3.67 -14.47
C LYS A 110 27.22 -3.78 -13.29
N GLU A 111 26.87 -3.15 -12.16
CA GLU A 111 27.82 -2.83 -11.08
C GLU A 111 27.82 -3.86 -9.93
N LEU A 112 26.88 -4.80 -9.92
CA LEU A 112 26.80 -5.84 -8.88
C LEU A 112 28.04 -6.75 -8.85
N LEU A 113 28.79 -6.83 -9.95
CA LEU A 113 30.03 -7.61 -10.06
C LEU A 113 31.28 -6.86 -9.60
N VAL A 114 31.19 -5.55 -9.33
CA VAL A 114 32.37 -4.65 -9.19
C VAL A 114 32.48 -4.04 -7.79
N LYS A 115 31.39 -3.93 -7.02
CA LYS A 115 31.42 -3.35 -5.67
C LYS A 115 32.06 -4.31 -4.67
N GLY A 116 33.28 -3.97 -4.22
CA GLY A 116 33.88 -4.56 -3.02
C GLY A 116 33.11 -4.12 -1.76
N THR A 117 33.09 -4.96 -0.73
CA THR A 117 32.44 -4.62 0.54
C THR A 117 33.24 -3.51 1.24
N GLU A 118 32.73 -2.28 1.22
CA GLU A 118 33.20 -1.25 2.16
C GLU A 118 32.84 -1.72 3.58
N PRO A 119 33.76 -1.59 4.56
CA PRO A 119 33.49 -2.00 5.93
C PRO A 119 32.34 -1.18 6.51
N VAL A 120 31.34 -1.88 7.06
CA VAL A 120 30.23 -1.26 7.77
C VAL A 120 30.77 -0.52 8.99
N SER A 121 30.31 0.72 9.21
CA SER A 121 30.51 1.38 10.50
C SER A 121 29.97 0.48 11.61
N ILE A 122 30.69 0.39 12.74
CA ILE A 122 30.24 -0.35 13.93
C ILE A 122 28.86 0.16 14.38
N THR A 123 28.59 1.43 14.14
CA THR A 123 27.31 2.11 14.35
C THR A 123 26.85 2.74 13.04
N PRO A 124 26.03 2.04 12.22
CA PRO A 124 25.50 2.61 10.99
C PRO A 124 24.58 3.80 11.30
N VAL A 125 24.44 4.75 10.38
CA VAL A 125 23.49 5.87 10.57
C VAL A 125 22.05 5.40 10.35
N VAL A 126 21.81 4.54 9.36
CA VAL A 126 20.48 4.00 9.04
C VAL A 126 20.44 2.49 9.27
N SER A 127 19.38 2.00 9.91
CA SER A 127 18.99 0.59 9.86
C SER A 127 17.78 0.42 8.94
N VAL A 128 17.92 -0.38 7.90
CA VAL A 128 16.82 -0.70 6.98
C VAL A 128 16.17 -1.99 7.42
N ILE A 129 14.85 -1.97 7.67
CA ILE A 129 14.07 -3.17 8.01
C ILE A 129 13.36 -3.65 6.76
N LEU A 130 13.64 -4.89 6.37
CA LEU A 130 13.07 -5.57 5.21
C LEU A 130 12.44 -6.90 5.64
N PRO A 131 11.12 -6.96 5.91
CA PRO A 131 10.44 -8.23 6.15
C PRO A 131 10.34 -9.02 4.84
N VAL A 132 10.62 -10.32 4.89
CA VAL A 132 10.61 -11.23 3.74
C VAL A 132 9.75 -12.45 4.05
N HIS A 133 8.78 -12.71 3.19
CA HIS A 133 7.98 -13.94 3.23
C HIS A 133 7.57 -14.32 1.81
N ARG A 134 8.07 -15.44 1.28
CA ARG A 134 7.76 -15.93 -0.08
C ARG A 134 7.96 -14.85 -1.18
N ALA A 135 9.03 -14.06 -1.06
CA ALA A 135 9.27 -12.90 -1.92
C ALA A 135 10.24 -13.18 -3.09
N GLN A 136 10.55 -14.45 -3.38
CA GLN A 136 11.59 -14.84 -4.33
C GLN A 136 11.43 -14.29 -5.76
N GLN A 137 10.23 -13.83 -6.12
CA GLN A 137 9.94 -13.23 -7.41
C GLN A 137 10.44 -11.78 -7.54
N TYR A 138 10.40 -11.01 -6.43
CA TYR A 138 10.63 -9.56 -6.44
C TYR A 138 11.77 -9.10 -5.53
N LEU A 139 12.24 -9.96 -4.62
CA LEU A 139 13.28 -9.64 -3.65
C LEU A 139 14.59 -9.19 -4.33
N TRP A 140 14.86 -9.65 -5.54
CA TRP A 140 16.05 -9.29 -6.31
C TRP A 140 16.14 -7.79 -6.58
N GLU A 141 15.05 -7.19 -7.07
CA GLU A 141 14.98 -5.75 -7.34
C GLU A 141 14.97 -4.93 -6.06
N ALA A 142 14.26 -5.40 -5.03
CA ALA A 142 14.23 -4.75 -3.73
C ALA A 142 15.64 -4.67 -3.13
N LEU A 143 16.36 -5.78 -3.07
CA LEU A 143 17.74 -5.84 -2.58
C LEU A 143 18.68 -5.00 -3.42
N ARG A 144 18.62 -5.13 -4.76
CA ARG A 144 19.42 -4.30 -5.68
C ARG A 144 19.23 -2.81 -5.37
N SER A 145 17.99 -2.36 -5.21
CA SER A 145 17.67 -0.95 -4.93
C SER A 145 18.22 -0.44 -3.61
N LEU A 146 18.38 -1.33 -2.62
CA LEU A 146 18.97 -1.00 -1.32
C LEU A 146 20.50 -0.93 -1.40
N TYR A 147 21.17 -1.87 -2.06
CA TYR A 147 22.62 -1.85 -2.21
C TYR A 147 23.12 -0.76 -3.17
N GLU A 148 22.27 -0.32 -4.10
CA GLU A 148 22.54 0.79 -5.04
C GLU A 148 22.21 2.18 -4.46
N GLN A 149 21.78 2.30 -3.20
CA GLN A 149 21.57 3.60 -2.55
C GLN A 149 22.83 4.47 -2.61
N THR A 150 22.70 5.76 -2.87
CA THR A 150 23.82 6.72 -2.89
C THR A 150 24.42 6.94 -1.49
N TYR A 151 23.59 6.81 -0.43
CA TYR A 151 24.04 6.81 0.96
C TYR A 151 24.41 5.40 1.41
N GLN A 152 25.69 5.18 1.77
CA GLN A 152 26.23 3.83 2.00
C GLN A 152 26.35 3.42 3.47
N ASP A 153 26.26 4.37 4.42
CA ASP A 153 26.39 4.10 5.86
C ASP A 153 25.08 3.60 6.49
N PHE A 154 24.70 2.40 6.10
CA PHE A 154 23.52 1.71 6.60
C PHE A 154 23.79 0.23 6.89
N GLU A 155 22.93 -0.38 7.70
CA GLU A 155 22.78 -1.83 7.77
C GLU A 155 21.43 -2.26 7.19
N LEU A 156 21.38 -3.47 6.66
CA LEU A 156 20.16 -4.09 6.15
C LEU A 156 19.76 -5.24 7.07
N ILE A 157 18.59 -5.14 7.69
CA ILE A 157 18.03 -6.15 8.57
C ILE A 157 16.90 -6.84 7.83
N ILE A 158 17.17 -8.06 7.37
CA ILE A 158 16.18 -8.91 6.72
C ILE A 158 15.52 -9.76 7.81
N VAL A 159 14.23 -9.57 8.03
CA VAL A 159 13.45 -10.43 8.92
C VAL A 159 12.77 -11.48 8.07
N ASN A 160 13.30 -12.70 8.11
CA ASN A 160 12.88 -13.77 7.24
C ASN A 160 11.84 -14.67 7.91
N GLY A 161 10.60 -14.60 7.41
CA GLY A 161 9.47 -15.41 7.86
C GLY A 161 9.24 -16.69 7.06
N TYR A 162 10.14 -17.04 6.13
CA TYR A 162 10.04 -18.25 5.31
C TYR A 162 11.07 -19.29 5.78
N GLN A 163 10.61 -20.51 6.10
CA GLN A 163 11.46 -21.55 6.72
C GLN A 163 11.77 -22.74 5.81
N ASN A 164 11.02 -22.96 4.73
CA ASN A 164 11.13 -24.16 3.87
C ASN A 164 11.49 -23.76 2.44
N ASP A 165 12.48 -24.41 1.82
CA ASP A 165 12.92 -24.15 0.44
C ASP A 165 13.15 -22.65 0.16
N ASP A 166 13.73 -21.95 1.13
CA ASP A 166 13.94 -20.51 1.05
C ASP A 166 15.16 -20.18 0.18
N PRO A 167 14.99 -19.48 -0.96
CA PRO A 167 16.11 -19.10 -1.81
C PRO A 167 16.88 -17.88 -1.28
N LEU A 168 16.55 -17.32 -0.11
CA LEU A 168 17.18 -16.10 0.42
C LEU A 168 18.72 -16.16 0.41
N ASP A 169 19.32 -17.23 0.92
CA ASP A 169 20.78 -17.37 0.96
C ASP A 169 21.39 -17.40 -0.45
N CYS A 170 20.74 -18.09 -1.39
CA CYS A 170 21.13 -18.12 -2.80
C CYS A 170 21.03 -16.72 -3.43
N ILE A 171 19.96 -15.97 -3.14
CA ILE A 171 19.78 -14.59 -3.60
C ILE A 171 20.86 -13.69 -3.02
N LEU A 172 21.14 -13.77 -1.72
CA LEU A 172 22.15 -12.94 -1.05
C LEU A 172 23.58 -13.24 -1.52
N SER A 173 23.85 -14.46 -1.99
CA SER A 173 25.18 -14.89 -2.47
C SER A 173 25.75 -14.06 -3.61
N ILE A 174 24.92 -13.37 -4.40
CA ILE A 174 25.40 -12.49 -5.48
C ILE A 174 25.83 -11.11 -4.97
N PHE A 175 25.25 -10.64 -3.87
CA PHE A 175 25.57 -9.35 -3.29
C PHE A 175 26.78 -9.46 -2.36
N ASN A 176 26.87 -10.56 -1.58
CA ASN A 176 27.94 -10.82 -0.61
C ASN A 176 28.27 -9.61 0.29
N ASP A 177 27.23 -8.85 0.67
CA ASP A 177 27.37 -7.59 1.38
C ASP A 177 27.31 -7.80 2.90
N LYS A 178 28.35 -7.34 3.60
CA LYS A 178 28.50 -7.51 5.05
C LYS A 178 27.56 -6.62 5.88
N ARG A 179 26.86 -5.68 5.25
CA ARG A 179 25.82 -4.86 5.90
C ARG A 179 24.55 -5.64 6.22
N THR A 180 24.39 -6.81 5.63
CA THR A 180 23.16 -7.58 5.73
C THR A 180 23.17 -8.51 6.92
N ILE A 181 22.15 -8.38 7.75
CA ILE A 181 21.87 -9.20 8.91
C ILE A 181 20.55 -9.91 8.64
N VAL A 182 20.58 -11.24 8.62
CA VAL A 182 19.36 -12.05 8.47
C VAL A 182 18.91 -12.50 9.85
N VAL A 183 17.66 -12.19 10.19
CA VAL A 183 16.98 -12.63 11.41
C VAL A 183 15.91 -13.61 11.01
N GLN A 184 16.16 -14.90 11.25
CA GLN A 184 15.21 -15.96 10.96
C GLN A 184 14.10 -15.99 12.01
N GLU A 185 12.85 -15.94 11.58
CA GLU A 185 11.71 -16.16 12.46
C GLU A 185 11.63 -17.62 12.89
N THR A 186 11.32 -17.85 14.17
CA THR A 186 11.20 -19.19 14.74
C THR A 186 9.80 -19.80 14.55
N ALA A 187 8.80 -18.98 14.24
CA ALA A 187 7.44 -19.40 13.96
C ALA A 187 6.79 -18.43 12.97
N LYS A 188 5.74 -18.88 12.28
CA LYS A 188 4.94 -18.00 11.43
C LYS A 188 4.23 -16.96 12.29
N ILE A 189 4.65 -15.70 12.18
CA ILE A 189 4.06 -14.56 12.88
C ILE A 189 3.46 -13.56 11.89
N ARG A 190 2.78 -12.53 12.40
CA ARG A 190 2.20 -11.45 11.59
C ARG A 190 3.25 -10.39 11.29
N LEU A 191 3.04 -9.63 10.22
CA LEU A 191 3.97 -8.61 9.72
C LEU A 191 4.39 -7.59 10.81
N GLY A 192 3.46 -7.12 11.64
CA GLY A 192 3.78 -6.23 12.76
C GLY A 192 4.81 -6.81 13.74
N ALA A 193 4.71 -8.11 14.04
CA ALA A 193 5.65 -8.81 14.92
C ALA A 193 7.04 -8.94 14.27
N SER A 194 7.08 -9.28 12.97
CA SER A 194 8.31 -9.29 12.16
C SER A 194 9.01 -7.94 12.17
N LEU A 195 8.26 -6.86 11.99
CA LEU A 195 8.79 -5.50 12.00
C LEU A 195 9.31 -5.11 13.39
N ASN A 196 8.61 -5.48 14.47
CA ASN A 196 9.09 -5.27 15.84
C ASN A 196 10.41 -5.99 16.11
N ILE A 197 10.62 -7.20 15.58
CA ILE A 197 11.91 -7.90 15.64
C ILE A 197 12.99 -7.06 14.95
N GLY A 198 12.73 -6.58 13.73
CA GLY A 198 13.66 -5.74 12.99
C GLY A 198 14.04 -4.45 13.75
N ILE A 199 13.05 -3.75 14.34
CA ILE A 199 13.27 -2.53 15.12
C ILE A 199 14.15 -2.79 16.34
N LYS A 200 13.98 -3.95 17.01
CA LYS A 200 14.81 -4.33 18.15
C LYS A 200 16.27 -4.60 17.77
N GLN A 201 16.52 -5.10 16.56
CA GLN A 201 17.86 -5.39 16.06
C GLN A 201 18.58 -4.16 15.47
N ALA A 202 17.82 -3.15 15.04
CA ALA A 202 18.35 -1.90 14.48
C ALA A 202 19.36 -1.24 15.42
N ARG A 203 20.54 -0.86 14.92
CA ARG A 203 21.58 -0.09 15.64
C ARG A 203 21.63 1.38 15.23
N GLY A 204 21.05 1.73 14.09
CA GLY A 204 21.10 3.07 13.52
C GLY A 204 20.33 4.13 14.28
N GLU A 205 20.74 5.38 14.09
CA GLU A 205 20.01 6.56 14.58
C GLU A 205 18.65 6.66 13.91
N PHE A 206 18.63 6.42 12.60
CA PHE A 206 17.42 6.37 11.79
C PHE A 206 17.06 4.93 11.47
N ILE A 207 15.77 4.65 11.45
CA ILE A 207 15.24 3.39 10.93
C ILE A 207 14.47 3.72 9.65
N ALA A 208 14.77 3.00 8.57
CA ALA A 208 14.01 3.03 7.33
C ALA A 208 13.27 1.71 7.14
N ARG A 209 12.05 1.77 6.61
CA ARG A 209 11.25 0.58 6.26
C ARG A 209 11.32 0.36 4.75
N MET A 210 11.41 -0.89 4.30
CA MET A 210 11.28 -1.28 2.89
C MET A 210 10.42 -2.54 2.75
N ASP A 211 9.69 -2.70 1.64
CA ASP A 211 8.98 -3.94 1.29
C ASP A 211 9.84 -4.81 0.36
N SER A 212 9.64 -6.13 0.46
CA SER A 212 10.39 -7.11 -0.35
C SER A 212 10.00 -7.16 -1.84
N ASP A 213 8.96 -6.43 -2.25
CA ASP A 213 8.46 -6.37 -3.62
C ASP A 213 8.52 -4.98 -4.26
N ASP A 214 8.96 -3.96 -3.53
CA ASP A 214 9.10 -2.59 -4.00
C ASP A 214 10.55 -2.22 -4.36
N ILE A 215 10.74 -1.03 -4.95
CA ILE A 215 12.06 -0.53 -5.34
C ILE A 215 12.28 0.86 -4.75
N ALA A 216 13.35 1.03 -3.97
CA ALA A 216 13.74 2.32 -3.42
C ALA A 216 14.46 3.17 -4.48
N HIS A 217 14.15 4.46 -4.56
CA HIS A 217 14.91 5.38 -5.41
C HIS A 217 16.37 5.47 -4.89
N PRO A 218 17.40 5.52 -5.75
CA PRO A 218 18.81 5.51 -5.31
C PRO A 218 19.19 6.63 -4.32
N GLU A 219 18.49 7.76 -4.35
CA GLU A 219 18.74 8.90 -3.46
C GLU A 219 17.85 8.93 -2.21
N ARG A 220 17.01 7.91 -1.99
CA ARG A 220 16.00 7.92 -0.93
C ARG A 220 16.62 8.21 0.44
N PHE A 221 17.63 7.44 0.84
CA PHE A 221 18.22 7.58 2.17
C PHE A 221 18.91 8.92 2.35
N MET A 222 19.68 9.37 1.35
CA MET A 222 20.34 10.69 1.41
C MET A 222 19.31 11.80 1.63
N LYS A 223 18.25 11.84 0.81
CA LYS A 223 17.22 12.89 0.89
C LYS A 223 16.44 12.88 2.19
N GLN A 224 16.10 11.71 2.73
CA GLN A 224 15.40 11.63 4.01
C GLN A 224 16.30 12.06 5.18
N ILE A 225 17.59 11.70 5.17
CA ILE A 225 18.56 12.13 6.19
C ILE A 225 18.78 13.65 6.12
N GLU A 226 19.04 14.20 4.94
CA GLU A 226 19.19 15.64 4.73
C GLU A 226 17.96 16.40 5.22
N PHE A 227 16.76 15.89 4.92
CA PHE A 227 15.51 16.45 5.40
C PHE A 227 15.43 16.48 6.94
N PHE A 228 15.82 15.40 7.62
CA PHE A 228 15.88 15.38 9.09
C PHE A 228 16.91 16.34 9.67
N LEU A 229 18.06 16.53 9.00
CA LEU A 229 19.10 17.46 9.45
C LEU A 229 18.65 18.93 9.31
N MET A 230 17.91 19.24 8.24
CA MET A 230 17.35 20.57 8.02
C MET A 230 16.14 20.87 8.89
N ASN A 231 15.42 19.83 9.35
CA ASN A 231 14.20 19.95 10.16
C ASN A 231 14.36 19.13 11.46
N PRO A 232 15.13 19.63 12.44
CA PRO A 232 15.45 18.88 13.66
C PRO A 232 14.24 18.61 14.56
N ASP A 233 13.14 19.32 14.36
CA ASP A 233 11.87 19.12 15.04
C ASP A 233 11.06 17.95 14.46
N ILE A 234 11.33 17.52 13.22
CA ILE A 234 10.67 16.36 12.60
C ILE A 234 11.31 15.05 13.10
N ASP A 235 10.45 14.12 13.49
CA ASP A 235 10.83 12.85 14.10
C ASP A 235 10.53 11.63 13.20
N PHE A 236 9.64 11.80 12.23
CA PHE A 236 9.21 10.76 11.29
C PHE A 236 8.90 11.38 9.93
N CYS A 237 9.38 10.77 8.85
CA CYS A 237 9.01 11.19 7.50
C CYS A 237 8.69 10.01 6.58
N GLY A 238 7.79 10.22 5.62
CA GLY A 238 7.63 9.37 4.44
C GLY A 238 7.99 10.12 3.17
N THR A 239 7.69 9.53 2.02
CA THR A 239 7.92 10.13 0.71
C THR A 239 6.69 9.89 -0.16
N GLN A 240 6.59 10.59 -1.28
CA GLN A 240 5.65 10.17 -2.31
C GLN A 240 6.14 8.88 -2.98
N TYR A 241 5.29 8.31 -3.83
CA TYR A 241 5.61 7.09 -4.57
C TYR A 241 5.06 7.15 -6.00
N ARG A 242 5.58 6.27 -6.85
CA ARG A 242 5.02 6.00 -8.18
C ARG A 242 4.67 4.52 -8.27
N ALA A 243 3.48 4.19 -8.73
CA ALA A 243 3.14 2.80 -9.02
C ALA A 243 3.97 2.26 -10.20
N PHE A 244 4.27 0.97 -10.24
CA PHE A 244 4.88 0.34 -11.43
C PHE A 244 4.37 -1.09 -11.64
N GLY A 245 4.53 -1.57 -12.88
CA GLY A 245 4.01 -2.85 -13.35
C GLY A 245 3.70 -2.84 -14.85
N THR A 246 3.31 -3.99 -15.40
CA THR A 246 2.98 -4.19 -16.82
C THR A 246 1.59 -3.69 -17.19
N THR A 247 0.68 -3.60 -16.22
CA THR A 247 -0.73 -3.18 -16.37
C THR A 247 -1.02 -1.81 -15.77
N ASN A 248 -0.34 -1.40 -14.70
CA ASN A 248 -0.64 -0.16 -13.98
C ASN A 248 0.62 0.53 -13.45
N ASN A 249 1.03 1.63 -14.08
CA ASN A 249 2.27 2.32 -13.75
C ASN A 249 2.10 3.77 -13.28
N TRP A 250 0.87 4.26 -13.08
CA TRP A 250 0.63 5.63 -12.63
C TRP A 250 -0.67 5.73 -11.84
N ASN A 251 -0.54 5.68 -10.52
CA ASN A 251 -1.60 6.10 -9.60
C ASN A 251 -0.94 6.95 -8.52
N TYR A 252 -0.95 8.26 -8.74
CA TYR A 252 -0.42 9.25 -7.81
C TYR A 252 -1.61 9.89 -7.10
N SER A 253 -1.91 9.43 -5.90
CA SER A 253 -2.64 10.26 -4.93
C SER A 253 -1.60 10.77 -3.96
N PRO A 254 -1.17 12.04 -4.06
CA PRO A 254 -0.15 12.55 -3.17
C PRO A 254 -0.64 12.45 -1.74
N PHE A 255 0.22 11.98 -0.85
CA PHE A 255 0.00 12.15 0.58
C PHE A 255 0.25 13.62 0.96
N PRO A 256 -0.45 14.16 1.97
CA PRO A 256 -0.13 15.47 2.51
C PRO A 256 1.34 15.57 2.92
N LEU A 257 1.92 16.77 2.85
CA LEU A 257 3.34 16.98 3.15
C LEU A 257 3.57 17.42 4.59
N GLU A 258 2.67 18.23 5.12
CA GLU A 258 2.86 18.90 6.40
C GLU A 258 2.20 18.18 7.56
N HIS A 259 2.84 18.25 8.73
CA HIS A 259 2.40 17.61 9.96
C HIS A 259 0.91 17.81 10.28
N LYS A 260 0.39 19.04 10.14
CA LYS A 260 -1.01 19.34 10.51
C LYS A 260 -2.01 18.65 9.57
N GLU A 261 -1.72 18.61 8.28
CA GLU A 261 -2.57 17.93 7.30
C GLU A 261 -2.48 16.41 7.46
N LEU A 262 -1.27 15.89 7.73
CA LEU A 262 -1.04 14.48 8.06
C LEU A 262 -1.80 14.07 9.31
N GLN A 263 -1.72 14.86 10.38
CA GLN A 263 -2.44 14.62 11.63
C GLN A 263 -3.96 14.69 11.43
N CYS A 264 -4.45 15.66 10.65
CA CYS A 264 -5.85 15.79 10.27
C CYS A 264 -6.34 14.52 9.56
N ARG A 265 -5.67 14.16 8.47
CA ARG A 265 -6.02 13.01 7.64
C ARG A 265 -5.89 11.68 8.41
N SER A 266 -5.04 11.61 9.43
CA SER A 266 -4.82 10.44 10.30
C SER A 266 -6.02 10.06 11.14
N LEU A 267 -7.05 10.92 11.25
CA LEU A 267 -8.31 10.56 11.88
C LEU A 267 -8.98 9.36 11.17
N LYS A 268 -8.88 9.28 9.85
CA LYS A 268 -9.62 8.31 9.02
C LYS A 268 -8.75 7.50 8.06
N TYR A 269 -7.57 8.01 7.69
CA TYR A 269 -6.76 7.40 6.64
C TYR A 269 -5.31 7.18 7.08
N CYS A 270 -4.65 6.21 6.42
CA CYS A 270 -3.21 6.03 6.48
C CYS A 270 -2.52 7.10 5.61
N ASN A 271 -1.56 7.84 6.18
CA ASN A 271 -0.94 9.02 5.54
C ASN A 271 0.48 8.84 5.05
N PHE A 272 0.98 7.63 5.24
CA PHE A 272 2.32 7.27 4.84
C PHE A 272 2.22 5.94 4.14
N LEU A 273 2.81 5.84 2.96
CA LEU A 273 2.99 4.55 2.35
C LEU A 273 4.07 3.80 3.15
N HIS A 274 3.70 2.67 3.74
CA HIS A 274 4.54 1.87 4.65
C HIS A 274 6.01 1.67 4.19
N PRO A 275 6.30 1.35 2.91
CA PRO A 275 7.67 1.24 2.37
C PRO A 275 8.47 2.54 2.24
N THR A 276 7.87 3.71 2.45
CA THR A 276 8.55 5.00 2.26
C THR A 276 9.13 5.57 3.55
N VAL A 277 8.72 5.04 4.71
CA VAL A 277 8.94 5.75 5.98
C VAL A 277 10.35 5.60 6.51
N MET A 278 10.84 6.67 7.13
CA MET A 278 12.07 6.73 7.91
C MET A 278 11.81 7.54 9.19
N TRP A 279 12.43 7.17 10.31
CA TRP A 279 12.21 7.85 11.58
C TRP A 279 13.41 7.83 12.50
N ARG A 280 13.42 8.74 13.48
CA ARG A 280 14.40 8.78 14.56
C ARG A 280 14.11 7.66 15.56
N LYS A 281 15.00 6.68 15.66
CA LYS A 281 14.85 5.52 16.54
C LYS A 281 14.59 5.94 17.99
N ALA A 282 15.36 6.89 18.51
CA ALA A 282 15.25 7.35 19.90
C ALA A 282 13.85 7.87 20.26
N LYS A 283 13.16 8.51 19.31
CA LYS A 283 11.81 9.06 19.50
C LYS A 283 10.75 7.97 19.55
N PHE A 284 10.90 6.93 18.74
CA PHE A 284 10.02 5.75 18.80
C PHE A 284 10.17 5.02 20.13
N MET A 285 11.41 4.78 20.57
CA MET A 285 11.68 4.11 21.85
C MET A 285 11.14 4.91 23.03
N LYS A 286 11.38 6.22 23.06
CA LYS A 286 10.90 7.11 24.14
C LYS A 286 9.36 7.11 24.27
N ASN A 287 8.65 7.04 23.14
CA ASN A 287 7.19 7.05 23.11
C ASN A 287 6.57 5.64 23.06
N SER A 288 7.38 4.58 23.19
CA SER A 288 6.92 3.18 23.12
C SER A 288 6.08 2.87 21.87
N LEU A 289 6.50 3.40 20.73
CA LEU A 289 5.83 3.22 19.44
C LEU A 289 6.29 1.91 18.79
N TRP A 290 5.52 0.85 19.01
CA TRP A 290 5.70 -0.48 18.42
C TRP A 290 4.52 -0.84 17.52
N TYR A 291 4.72 -1.72 16.54
CA TYR A 291 3.60 -2.29 15.79
C TYR A 291 2.71 -3.10 16.73
N ASN A 292 1.40 -2.92 16.64
CA ASN A 292 0.45 -3.78 17.33
C ASN A 292 0.31 -5.09 16.55
N GLU A 293 0.65 -6.21 17.18
CA GLU A 293 0.70 -7.54 16.53
C GLU A 293 -0.71 -8.15 16.32
N ASP A 294 -1.73 -7.58 16.99
CA ASP A 294 -3.08 -8.10 17.00
C ASP A 294 -3.99 -7.50 15.92
N VAL A 295 -3.57 -6.42 15.24
CA VAL A 295 -4.36 -5.73 14.21
C VAL A 295 -4.01 -6.18 12.78
N LEU A 296 -4.96 -6.06 11.85
CA LEU A 296 -4.77 -6.41 10.44
C LEU A 296 -4.20 -5.26 9.60
N ALA A 297 -4.39 -4.01 10.05
CA ALA A 297 -3.88 -2.80 9.42
C ALA A 297 -2.85 -2.15 10.35
N GLU A 298 -1.75 -2.87 10.59
CA GLU A 298 -0.74 -2.49 11.59
C GLU A 298 -0.01 -1.18 11.25
N ASP A 299 0.12 -0.85 9.96
CA ASP A 299 0.71 0.40 9.48
C ASP A 299 -0.20 1.60 9.80
N THR A 300 -1.48 1.47 9.51
CA THR A 300 -2.50 2.50 9.71
C THR A 300 -2.67 2.80 11.20
N GLU A 301 -2.70 1.75 12.03
CA GLU A 301 -2.77 1.87 13.48
C GLU A 301 -1.54 2.57 14.07
N LEU A 302 -0.33 2.13 13.70
CA LEU A 302 0.91 2.71 14.20
C LEU A 302 1.07 4.16 13.74
N PHE A 303 0.83 4.45 12.47
CA PHE A 303 1.04 5.78 11.90
C PHE A 303 0.06 6.82 12.43
N ALA A 304 -1.14 6.40 12.84
CA ALA A 304 -2.04 7.27 13.57
C ALA A 304 -1.44 7.67 14.94
N ARG A 305 -0.95 6.71 15.74
CA ARG A 305 -0.24 7.02 17.00
C ARG A 305 0.98 7.91 16.78
N VAL A 306 1.75 7.66 15.72
CA VAL A 306 2.90 8.49 15.33
C VAL A 306 2.47 9.93 15.05
N ALA A 307 1.42 10.16 14.25
CA ALA A 307 0.97 11.50 13.89
C ALA A 307 0.45 12.33 15.09
N PHE A 308 -0.02 11.67 16.14
CA PHE A 308 -0.45 12.34 17.38
C PHE A 308 0.63 12.44 18.46
N SER A 309 1.71 11.64 18.37
CA SER A 309 2.79 11.62 19.38
C SER A 309 4.07 12.31 18.93
N LEU A 310 4.30 12.42 17.62
CA LEU A 310 5.52 12.91 17.00
C LEU A 310 5.23 13.97 15.95
N LYS A 311 6.24 14.78 15.62
CA LYS A 311 6.20 15.66 14.45
C LYS A 311 6.54 14.87 13.20
N THR A 312 5.70 15.03 12.18
CA THR A 312 5.70 14.19 10.98
C THR A 312 5.72 15.03 9.71
N ALA A 313 6.28 14.49 8.63
CA ALA A 313 6.23 15.11 7.30
C ALA A 313 6.27 14.06 6.19
N ASN A 314 5.91 14.44 4.96
CA ASN A 314 6.29 13.71 3.75
C ASN A 314 7.18 14.58 2.87
N LEU A 315 8.19 13.99 2.26
CA LEU A 315 8.91 14.61 1.16
C LEU A 315 8.00 14.63 -0.08
N ALA A 316 8.05 15.71 -0.86
CA ALA A 316 7.25 15.87 -2.08
C ALA A 316 7.69 14.94 -3.23
N GLU A 317 8.92 14.42 -3.15
CA GLU A 317 9.53 13.58 -4.17
C GLU A 317 9.05 12.14 -4.10
N ALA A 318 8.86 11.51 -5.27
CA ALA A 318 8.55 10.10 -5.38
C ALA A 318 9.82 9.25 -5.26
N LEU A 319 10.17 8.87 -4.02
CA LEU A 319 11.41 8.14 -3.70
C LEU A 319 11.21 6.63 -3.54
N LEU A 320 10.07 6.12 -4.00
CA LEU A 320 9.74 4.71 -4.03
C LEU A 320 8.93 4.38 -5.29
N LEU A 321 9.26 3.25 -5.92
CA LEU A 321 8.40 2.59 -6.89
C LEU A 321 7.61 1.49 -6.18
N TYR A 322 6.29 1.63 -6.17
CA TYR A 322 5.36 0.74 -5.49
C TYR A 322 4.74 -0.27 -6.45
N ARG A 323 4.92 -1.56 -6.20
CA ARG A 323 4.44 -2.62 -7.10
C ARG A 323 2.94 -2.81 -6.91
N ARG A 324 2.16 -2.68 -7.99
CA ARG A 324 0.69 -2.83 -7.98
C ARG A 324 0.19 -4.10 -8.65
N GLU A 325 1.02 -5.12 -8.78
CA GLU A 325 0.72 -6.35 -9.51
C GLU A 325 1.25 -7.60 -8.80
N GLY A 326 0.76 -8.76 -9.22
CA GLY A 326 1.17 -10.05 -8.70
C GLY A 326 0.47 -10.44 -7.40
N THR A 327 1.22 -11.10 -6.52
CA THR A 327 0.75 -11.69 -5.25
C THR A 327 1.04 -10.78 -4.04
N ASN A 328 1.16 -9.46 -4.22
CA ASN A 328 1.35 -8.57 -3.07
C ASN A 328 0.16 -8.73 -2.09
N LEU A 329 0.44 -8.53 -0.79
CA LEU A 329 -0.55 -8.80 0.26
C LEU A 329 -1.80 -7.94 0.08
N SER A 330 -1.65 -6.68 -0.34
CA SER A 330 -2.77 -5.77 -0.57
C SER A 330 -3.72 -6.28 -1.68
N ILE A 331 -3.22 -6.83 -2.78
CA ILE A 331 -4.04 -7.38 -3.89
C ILE A 331 -4.60 -8.73 -3.53
N THR A 332 -3.83 -9.58 -2.84
CA THR A 332 -4.30 -10.88 -2.37
C THR A 332 -5.45 -10.70 -1.38
N ASN A 333 -5.34 -9.77 -0.43
CA ASN A 333 -6.42 -9.42 0.51
C ASN A 333 -7.64 -8.79 -0.20
N LEU A 334 -7.46 -8.07 -1.31
CA LEU A 334 -8.57 -7.57 -2.13
C LEU A 334 -9.34 -8.71 -2.83
N LYS A 335 -8.65 -9.80 -3.20
CA LYS A 335 -9.22 -10.98 -3.87
C LYS A 335 -9.80 -12.00 -2.89
N GLU A 336 -9.19 -12.18 -1.73
CA GLU A 336 -9.59 -13.14 -0.68
C GLU A 336 -10.57 -12.54 0.35
N LYS A 337 -11.45 -11.64 -0.09
CA LYS A 337 -12.49 -11.00 0.73
C LYS A 337 -13.54 -12.02 1.20
N ASN A 338 -13.17 -12.85 2.17
CA ASN A 338 -14.07 -13.72 2.94
C ASN A 338 -14.85 -12.90 3.97
N GLN A 339 -16.14 -13.23 4.14
CA GLN A 339 -17.13 -12.53 4.97
C GLN A 339 -16.68 -12.31 6.44
N ASN A 340 -15.85 -13.18 7.02
CA ASN A 340 -15.45 -13.10 8.44
C ASN A 340 -14.35 -12.07 8.75
N ASN A 341 -13.46 -11.74 7.81
CA ASN A 341 -12.37 -10.78 8.06
C ASN A 341 -12.84 -9.32 7.94
N GLN A 342 -13.96 -9.09 7.26
CA GLN A 342 -14.52 -7.77 7.01
C GLN A 342 -15.09 -7.14 8.30
N SER A 343 -15.85 -7.90 9.10
CA SER A 343 -16.40 -7.42 10.37
C SER A 343 -15.31 -7.02 11.37
N LEU A 344 -14.18 -7.76 11.40
CA LEU A 344 -13.05 -7.43 12.27
C LEU A 344 -12.34 -6.15 11.83
N ALA A 345 -12.13 -5.96 10.53
CA ALA A 345 -11.49 -4.75 9.99
C ALA A 345 -12.35 -3.50 10.24
N VAL A 346 -13.67 -3.62 10.12
CA VAL A 346 -14.64 -2.56 10.45
C VAL A 346 -14.56 -2.19 11.93
N VAL A 347 -14.63 -3.17 12.84
CA VAL A 347 -14.50 -2.93 14.29
C VAL A 347 -13.16 -2.28 14.64
N GLN A 348 -12.06 -2.75 14.03
CA GLN A 348 -10.74 -2.16 14.23
C GLN A 348 -10.66 -0.71 13.76
N SER A 349 -11.36 -0.35 12.67
CA SER A 349 -11.40 1.03 12.18
C SER A 349 -12.16 1.98 13.10
N ILE A 350 -13.29 1.56 13.66
CA ILE A 350 -14.04 2.35 14.67
C ILE A 350 -13.18 2.58 15.91
N GLN A 351 -12.55 1.51 16.40
CA GLN A 351 -11.69 1.59 17.57
C GLN A 351 -10.49 2.51 17.32
N LEU A 352 -9.94 2.49 16.11
CA LEU A 352 -8.83 3.37 15.72
C LEU A 352 -9.28 4.83 15.69
N GLU A 353 -10.43 5.14 15.10
CA GLU A 353 -10.98 6.49 15.10
C GLU A 353 -11.20 7.02 16.53
N GLN A 354 -11.84 6.23 17.40
CA GLN A 354 -12.07 6.62 18.79
C GLN A 354 -10.74 6.91 19.52
N LYS A 355 -9.72 6.07 19.30
CA LYS A 355 -8.37 6.29 19.82
C LYS A 355 -7.76 7.58 19.27
N ASN A 356 -7.94 7.86 17.98
CA ASN A 356 -7.40 9.05 17.33
C ASN A 356 -8.07 10.33 17.83
N LEU A 357 -9.39 10.32 18.04
CA LEU A 357 -10.13 11.43 18.66
C LEU A 357 -9.65 11.67 20.09
N ALA A 358 -9.50 10.60 20.87
CA ALA A 358 -8.97 10.67 22.23
C ALA A 358 -7.53 11.22 22.27
N ALA A 359 -6.69 10.84 21.32
CA ALA A 359 -5.33 11.34 21.17
C ALA A 359 -5.31 12.82 20.77
N LEU A 360 -6.12 13.22 19.79
CA LEU A 360 -6.29 14.62 19.40
C LEU A 360 -6.70 15.49 20.59
N TYR A 361 -7.69 15.04 21.38
CA TYR A 361 -8.17 15.76 22.55
C TYR A 361 -7.03 16.06 23.56
N GLN A 362 -6.09 15.13 23.73
CA GLN A 362 -4.94 15.32 24.61
C GLN A 362 -3.93 16.36 24.08
N THR A 363 -4.00 16.71 22.80
CA THR A 363 -3.14 17.73 22.17
C THR A 363 -3.77 19.12 22.13
N LEU A 364 -4.99 19.30 22.65
CA LEU A 364 -5.69 20.58 22.57
C LEU A 364 -5.05 21.61 23.50
N ASP A 365 -4.87 22.83 23.00
CA ASP A 365 -4.48 23.96 23.82
C ASP A 365 -5.69 24.62 24.52
N GLU A 366 -5.44 25.62 25.37
CA GLU A 366 -6.48 26.31 26.14
C GLU A 366 -7.50 27.03 25.23
N GLU A 367 -7.07 27.56 24.09
CA GLU A 367 -7.94 28.26 23.14
C GLU A 367 -8.84 27.27 22.38
N GLU A 368 -8.29 26.11 22.03
CA GLU A 368 -9.02 25.01 21.39
C GLU A 368 -10.05 24.40 22.34
N LEU A 369 -9.72 24.23 23.62
CA LEU A 369 -10.69 23.81 24.63
C LEU A 369 -11.82 24.85 24.83
N HIS A 370 -11.48 26.14 24.75
CA HIS A 370 -12.48 27.21 24.80
C HIS A 370 -13.40 27.21 23.57
N LEU A 371 -12.84 26.98 22.37
CA LEU A 371 -13.61 26.82 21.12
C LEU A 371 -14.66 25.70 21.23
N LEU A 372 -14.33 24.64 21.98
CA LEU A 372 -15.22 23.51 22.26
C LEU A 372 -16.12 23.72 23.48
N GLN A 373 -16.18 24.94 24.03
CA GLN A 373 -16.98 25.29 25.20
C GLN A 373 -16.68 24.42 26.44
N GLY A 374 -15.44 23.97 26.58
CA GLY A 374 -15.01 23.14 27.72
C GLY A 374 -15.59 21.72 27.71
N LYS A 375 -16.01 21.19 26.55
CA LYS A 375 -16.43 19.80 26.40
C LYS A 375 -15.40 18.83 26.98
N GLU A 376 -15.89 17.83 27.71
CA GLU A 376 -15.06 16.75 28.25
C GLU A 376 -14.67 15.75 27.16
N LYS A 377 -13.57 15.02 27.41
CA LYS A 377 -12.99 14.04 26.48
C LYS A 377 -14.00 13.05 25.93
N ASP A 378 -14.87 12.50 26.78
CA ASP A 378 -15.83 11.46 26.39
C ASP A 378 -16.98 12.01 25.51
N SER A 379 -17.13 13.34 25.44
CA SER A 379 -18.09 14.04 24.58
C SER A 379 -17.47 14.61 23.31
N PHE A 380 -16.16 14.39 23.09
CA PHE A 380 -15.44 14.90 21.94
C PHE A 380 -15.76 14.09 20.67
N THR A 381 -16.32 14.76 19.68
CA THR A 381 -16.82 14.12 18.44
C THR A 381 -15.91 14.37 17.24
N TYR A 382 -16.14 13.63 16.16
CA TYR A 382 -15.53 13.91 14.86
C TYR A 382 -15.82 15.34 14.36
N GLY A 383 -17.05 15.84 14.54
CA GLY A 383 -17.39 17.22 14.20
C GLY A 383 -16.61 18.27 14.99
N ASP A 384 -16.32 17.98 16.27
CA ASP A 384 -15.45 18.83 17.10
C ASP A 384 -14.01 18.78 16.58
N ALA A 385 -13.51 17.60 16.21
CA ALA A 385 -12.19 17.45 15.59
C ALA A 385 -12.07 18.26 14.29
N LEU A 386 -13.10 18.28 13.43
CA LEU A 386 -13.11 19.11 12.24
C LEU A 386 -13.01 20.61 12.57
N LYS A 387 -13.68 21.09 13.63
CA LYS A 387 -13.55 22.49 14.08
C LYS A 387 -12.12 22.82 14.49
N ILE A 388 -11.48 21.92 15.25
CA ILE A 388 -10.08 22.05 15.64
C ILE A 388 -9.18 22.13 14.40
N PHE A 389 -9.34 21.23 13.43
CA PHE A 389 -8.48 21.23 12.25
C PHE A 389 -8.72 22.43 11.33
N ARG A 390 -9.96 22.93 11.19
CA ARG A 390 -10.23 24.19 10.48
C ARG A 390 -9.44 25.35 11.07
N ARG A 391 -9.40 25.44 12.41
CA ARG A 391 -8.58 26.42 13.13
C ARG A 391 -7.08 26.19 12.90
N ARG A 392 -6.58 24.97 13.13
CA ARG A 392 -5.13 24.65 13.02
C ARG A 392 -4.58 24.90 11.62
N LEU A 393 -5.38 24.62 10.58
CA LEU A 393 -5.00 24.76 9.18
C LEU A 393 -5.36 26.14 8.59
N GLY A 394 -6.22 26.91 9.24
CA GLY A 394 -6.67 28.22 8.74
C GLY A 394 -7.55 28.12 7.48
N ARG A 395 -8.30 27.03 7.30
CA ARG A 395 -9.21 26.82 6.15
C ARG A 395 -10.47 26.08 6.56
N ASP A 396 -11.61 26.47 6.00
CA ASP A 396 -12.91 25.87 6.32
C ASP A 396 -13.17 24.55 5.58
N ASP A 397 -12.72 24.48 4.32
CA ASP A 397 -12.88 23.31 3.47
C ASP A 397 -11.78 22.28 3.74
N LEU A 398 -12.17 21.15 4.33
CA LEU A 398 -11.31 20.00 4.62
C LEU A 398 -11.60 18.80 3.70
N SER A 399 -12.46 18.94 2.69
CA SER A 399 -12.93 17.84 1.83
C SER A 399 -11.80 17.09 1.11
N SER A 400 -10.68 17.76 0.86
CA SER A 400 -9.46 17.14 0.30
C SER A 400 -8.71 16.22 1.28
N LEU A 401 -8.90 16.39 2.59
CA LEU A 401 -8.21 15.66 3.65
C LEU A 401 -9.12 14.61 4.29
N LEU A 402 -10.38 14.97 4.54
CA LEU A 402 -11.28 14.18 5.37
C LEU A 402 -12.71 14.20 4.79
N PRO A 403 -13.50 13.13 5.01
CA PRO A 403 -14.91 13.13 4.66
C PRO A 403 -15.67 14.17 5.52
N PRO A 404 -16.79 14.70 5.03
CA PRO A 404 -17.64 15.60 5.81
C PRO A 404 -18.17 14.90 7.07
N ASP A 405 -18.49 15.67 8.10
CA ASP A 405 -19.21 15.15 9.27
C ASP A 405 -20.67 14.89 8.91
N THR A 406 -21.10 13.63 8.95
CA THR A 406 -22.51 13.26 8.74
C THR A 406 -23.23 12.93 10.06
N ASN A 407 -22.77 13.45 11.20
CA ASN A 407 -23.55 13.37 12.45
C ASN A 407 -24.96 13.97 12.31
N GLU A 408 -25.13 15.01 11.48
CA GLU A 408 -26.46 15.51 11.13
C GLU A 408 -27.32 14.44 10.44
N ALA A 409 -26.72 13.60 9.60
CA ALA A 409 -27.42 12.48 8.97
C ALA A 409 -27.85 11.42 9.99
N ALA A 410 -27.08 11.20 11.06
CA ALA A 410 -27.47 10.34 12.17
C ALA A 410 -28.74 10.85 12.87
N VAL A 411 -28.82 12.16 13.14
CA VAL A 411 -30.01 12.78 13.72
C VAL A 411 -31.20 12.71 12.77
N VAL A 412 -31.00 13.07 11.49
CA VAL A 412 -32.03 13.01 10.45
C VAL A 412 -32.55 11.58 10.29
N PHE A 413 -31.67 10.59 10.27
CA PHE A 413 -32.03 9.16 10.24
C PHE A 413 -32.88 8.78 11.45
N GLN A 414 -32.41 9.05 12.67
CA GLN A 414 -33.11 8.69 13.91
C GLN A 414 -34.50 9.32 14.02
N VAL A 415 -34.67 10.55 13.54
CA VAL A 415 -35.97 11.24 13.50
C VAL A 415 -36.93 10.58 12.50
N ASN A 416 -36.43 10.19 11.33
CA ASN A 416 -37.27 9.81 10.19
C ASN A 416 -37.45 8.30 10.02
N VAL A 417 -36.58 7.45 10.55
CA VAL A 417 -36.65 5.98 10.38
C VAL A 417 -37.85 5.32 11.05
N LYS A 418 -38.55 6.02 11.97
CA LYS A 418 -39.62 5.45 12.81
C LYS A 418 -40.65 4.65 12.00
N GLY A 419 -40.78 3.36 12.32
CA GLY A 419 -41.73 2.44 11.69
C GLY A 419 -41.30 1.91 10.31
N ARG A 420 -40.10 2.29 9.83
CA ARG A 420 -39.52 1.87 8.55
C ARG A 420 -38.30 0.98 8.78
N THR A 421 -38.03 0.10 7.82
CA THR A 421 -36.82 -0.71 7.80
C THR A 421 -35.67 0.09 7.18
N PRO A 422 -34.52 0.24 7.87
CA PRO A 422 -33.32 0.83 7.29
C PRO A 422 -32.83 0.03 6.08
N VAL A 423 -32.40 0.73 5.04
CA VAL A 423 -31.78 0.13 3.85
C VAL A 423 -30.42 0.76 3.63
N ILE A 424 -29.37 -0.05 3.65
CA ILE A 424 -28.01 0.38 3.32
C ILE A 424 -27.85 0.36 1.81
N TRP A 425 -27.60 1.50 1.19
CA TRP A 425 -27.34 1.62 -0.24
C TRP A 425 -25.84 1.78 -0.50
N GLY A 426 -25.25 0.76 -1.10
CA GLY A 426 -23.81 0.56 -1.31
C GLY A 426 -23.24 -0.31 -0.18
N TYR A 427 -22.75 -1.50 -0.52
CA TYR A 427 -22.20 -2.47 0.45
C TYR A 427 -20.70 -2.67 0.26
N GLY A 428 -20.01 -1.55 0.01
CA GLY A 428 -18.57 -1.43 0.20
C GLY A 428 -18.20 -1.27 1.67
N TRP A 429 -16.98 -0.78 1.93
CA TRP A 429 -16.46 -0.55 3.27
C TRP A 429 -17.40 0.29 4.16
N ASN A 430 -17.85 1.44 3.66
CA ASN A 430 -18.76 2.33 4.39
C ASN A 430 -20.12 1.68 4.69
N GLY A 431 -20.63 0.85 3.77
CA GLY A 431 -21.89 0.12 3.98
C GLY A 431 -21.80 -0.89 5.12
N GLN A 432 -20.66 -1.58 5.25
CA GLN A 432 -20.42 -2.53 6.34
C GLN A 432 -20.22 -1.82 7.68
N LEU A 433 -19.55 -0.67 7.67
CA LEU A 433 -19.42 0.19 8.85
C LEU A 433 -20.79 0.69 9.34
N LEU A 434 -21.67 1.00 8.39
CA LEU A 434 -23.04 1.38 8.67
C LEU A 434 -23.90 0.24 9.20
N GLU A 435 -23.75 -0.96 8.64
CA GLU A 435 -24.39 -2.17 9.13
C GLU A 435 -24.01 -2.43 10.60
N HIS A 436 -22.72 -2.37 10.93
CA HIS A 436 -22.27 -2.54 12.31
C HIS A 436 -22.84 -1.46 13.24
N THR A 437 -22.96 -0.23 12.74
CA THR A 437 -23.56 0.88 13.50
C THR A 437 -25.05 0.66 13.76
N LEU A 438 -25.81 0.17 12.76
CA LEU A 438 -27.22 -0.19 12.93
C LEU A 438 -27.40 -1.30 13.95
N GLN A 439 -26.57 -2.35 13.90
CA GLN A 439 -26.58 -3.45 14.86
C GLN A 439 -26.33 -2.95 16.30
N ASN A 440 -25.36 -2.05 16.50
CA ASN A 440 -25.09 -1.45 17.81
C ASN A 440 -26.20 -0.51 18.31
N GLN A 441 -27.06 -0.01 17.41
CA GLN A 441 -28.24 0.79 17.72
C GLN A 441 -29.52 -0.06 17.87
N GLU A 442 -29.38 -1.38 18.03
CA GLU A 442 -30.49 -2.33 18.23
C GLU A 442 -31.46 -2.40 17.04
N PHE A 443 -31.00 -2.07 15.82
CA PHE A 443 -31.78 -2.36 14.60
C PHE A 443 -31.59 -3.82 14.20
N ASP A 444 -32.47 -4.68 14.69
CA ASP A 444 -32.47 -6.13 14.39
C ASP A 444 -32.93 -6.44 12.95
N THR A 445 -33.54 -5.47 12.26
CA THR A 445 -34.08 -5.63 10.90
C THR A 445 -33.59 -4.50 10.01
N TYR A 446 -32.86 -4.84 8.96
CA TYR A 446 -32.38 -3.92 7.92
C TYR A 446 -32.21 -4.67 6.60
N ARG A 447 -32.10 -3.95 5.49
CA ARG A 447 -31.80 -4.51 4.16
C ARG A 447 -30.57 -3.86 3.54
N ILE A 448 -29.98 -4.52 2.55
CA ILE A 448 -28.79 -4.06 1.83
C ILE A 448 -29.05 -4.06 0.33
N VAL A 449 -28.77 -2.94 -0.34
CA VAL A 449 -28.75 -2.81 -1.81
C VAL A 449 -27.36 -2.39 -2.25
N ASP A 450 -26.78 -3.10 -3.22
CA ASP A 450 -25.60 -2.63 -3.94
C ASP A 450 -25.85 -2.69 -5.45
N GLN A 451 -26.07 -1.51 -6.04
CA GLN A 451 -26.39 -1.35 -7.46
C GLN A 451 -25.29 -1.94 -8.34
N ARG A 452 -24.02 -1.65 -8.04
CA ARG A 452 -22.89 -2.05 -8.88
C ARG A 452 -22.70 -3.56 -8.87
N MET A 453 -22.88 -4.21 -7.72
CA MET A 453 -22.87 -5.66 -7.65
C MET A 453 -23.98 -6.26 -8.52
N GLN A 454 -25.20 -5.71 -8.46
CA GLN A 454 -26.33 -6.20 -9.26
C GLN A 454 -26.10 -6.00 -10.77
N GLU A 455 -25.58 -4.85 -11.19
CA GLU A 455 -25.23 -4.57 -12.60
C GLU A 455 -24.13 -5.50 -13.12
N LEU A 456 -23.22 -5.95 -12.25
CA LEU A 456 -22.17 -6.92 -12.57
C LEU A 456 -22.63 -8.38 -12.45
N GLY A 457 -23.91 -8.63 -12.11
CA GLY A 457 -24.44 -9.97 -11.88
C GLY A 457 -23.89 -10.66 -10.62
N ILE A 458 -23.29 -9.89 -9.71
CA ILE A 458 -22.76 -10.36 -8.44
C ILE A 458 -23.88 -10.35 -7.41
N ARG A 459 -24.18 -11.52 -6.83
CA ARG A 459 -25.14 -11.63 -5.74
C ARG A 459 -24.43 -11.47 -4.40
N LEU A 460 -24.92 -10.55 -3.58
CA LEU A 460 -24.49 -10.45 -2.19
C LEU A 460 -25.05 -11.64 -1.42
N ASP A 461 -24.17 -12.49 -0.88
CA ASP A 461 -24.54 -13.66 -0.08
C ASP A 461 -24.79 -13.24 1.37
N ALA A 462 -25.85 -12.47 1.58
CA ALA A 462 -26.32 -12.02 2.89
C ALA A 462 -27.85 -12.11 2.94
N PRO A 463 -28.47 -12.61 4.03
CA PRO A 463 -29.92 -12.72 4.14
C PRO A 463 -30.63 -11.36 4.08
N GLN A 464 -29.92 -10.26 4.35
CA GLN A 464 -30.42 -8.89 4.29
C GLN A 464 -30.39 -8.31 2.87
N ALA A 465 -29.77 -8.97 1.89
CA ALA A 465 -29.69 -8.48 0.53
C ALA A 465 -31.08 -8.26 -0.10
N MET A 466 -31.22 -7.18 -0.88
CA MET A 466 -32.43 -6.86 -1.62
C MET A 466 -32.09 -6.33 -3.01
N SER A 467 -32.96 -6.59 -3.98
CA SER A 467 -32.88 -6.03 -5.32
C SER A 467 -33.26 -4.55 -5.31
N ILE A 468 -32.70 -3.79 -6.26
CA ILE A 468 -33.01 -2.37 -6.39
C ILE A 468 -34.49 -2.11 -6.74
N ASP A 469 -35.12 -3.01 -7.47
CA ASP A 469 -36.51 -2.91 -7.90
C ASP A 469 -37.50 -3.11 -6.74
N GLU A 470 -37.10 -3.80 -5.67
CA GLU A 470 -37.90 -3.93 -4.43
C GLU A 470 -38.12 -2.59 -3.72
N LEU A 471 -37.35 -1.54 -4.05
CA LEU A 471 -37.50 -0.22 -3.44
C LEU A 471 -38.55 0.66 -4.14
N ASP A 472 -38.93 0.36 -5.38
CA ASP A 472 -39.78 1.25 -6.17
C ASP A 472 -41.14 1.49 -5.51
N GLY A 473 -41.46 2.76 -5.23
CA GLY A 473 -42.70 3.17 -4.58
C GLY A 473 -42.86 2.75 -3.11
N GLN A 474 -41.81 2.27 -2.45
CA GLN A 474 -41.86 1.73 -1.06
C GLN A 474 -41.32 2.70 0.00
N SER A 475 -41.39 4.02 -0.22
CA SER A 475 -40.85 5.04 0.71
C SER A 475 -41.53 5.08 2.08
N ASP A 476 -42.74 4.53 2.21
CA ASP A 476 -43.45 4.34 3.48
C ASP A 476 -42.91 3.15 4.29
N LEU A 477 -42.24 2.18 3.66
CA LEU A 477 -41.68 0.98 4.32
C LEU A 477 -40.19 1.09 4.60
N TYR A 478 -39.45 1.81 3.76
CA TYR A 478 -37.99 1.85 3.80
C TYR A 478 -37.44 3.25 4.03
N TYR A 479 -36.38 3.34 4.82
CA TYR A 479 -35.55 4.54 4.94
C TYR A 479 -34.14 4.24 4.46
N ILE A 480 -33.65 4.99 3.48
CA ILE A 480 -32.41 4.64 2.77
C ILE A 480 -31.23 5.45 3.30
N LEU A 481 -30.16 4.74 3.65
CA LEU A 481 -28.89 5.30 4.04
C LEU A 481 -27.88 5.10 2.90
N VAL A 482 -27.45 6.18 2.26
CA VAL A 482 -26.54 6.11 1.11
C VAL A 482 -25.10 6.20 1.60
N SER A 483 -24.33 5.13 1.41
CA SER A 483 -22.95 5.01 1.92
C SER A 483 -21.86 5.31 0.88
N MET A 484 -22.25 5.74 -0.34
CA MET A 484 -21.35 5.98 -1.48
C MET A 484 -21.08 7.48 -1.71
N ASP A 485 -19.81 7.88 -1.62
CA ASP A 485 -19.34 9.28 -1.69
C ASP A 485 -19.36 9.85 -3.10
N ARG A 486 -18.73 9.16 -4.06
CA ARG A 486 -18.57 9.68 -5.43
C ARG A 486 -19.81 9.53 -6.30
N HIS A 487 -20.79 8.77 -5.84
CA HIS A 487 -22.01 8.44 -6.60
C HIS A 487 -23.28 9.02 -5.96
N PHE A 488 -23.18 9.81 -4.89
CA PHE A 488 -24.36 10.35 -4.21
C PHE A 488 -25.32 11.12 -5.13
N PRO A 489 -24.88 11.96 -6.09
CA PRO A 489 -25.78 12.62 -7.03
C PRO A 489 -26.54 11.65 -7.96
N GLU A 490 -25.86 10.59 -8.41
CA GLU A 490 -26.46 9.54 -9.25
C GLU A 490 -27.52 8.76 -8.48
N VAL A 491 -27.17 8.34 -7.26
CA VAL A 491 -28.09 7.62 -6.36
C VAL A 491 -29.29 8.50 -6.01
N THR A 492 -29.07 9.76 -5.65
CA THR A 492 -30.12 10.74 -5.36
C THR A 492 -31.12 10.85 -6.51
N SER A 493 -30.63 11.01 -7.74
CA SER A 493 -31.47 11.13 -8.94
C SER A 493 -32.30 9.87 -9.22
N ARG A 494 -31.83 8.70 -8.79
CA ARG A 494 -32.56 7.44 -8.92
C ARG A 494 -33.60 7.27 -7.83
N LEU A 495 -33.24 7.51 -6.58
CA LEU A 495 -34.15 7.45 -5.44
C LEU A 495 -35.35 8.40 -5.63
N GLN A 496 -35.11 9.60 -6.16
CA GLN A 496 -36.17 10.53 -6.52
C GLN A 496 -37.13 9.99 -7.60
N ARG A 497 -36.63 9.22 -8.57
CA ARG A 497 -37.48 8.55 -9.58
C ARG A 497 -38.33 7.43 -8.98
N TYR A 498 -37.86 6.77 -7.93
CA TYR A 498 -38.63 5.78 -7.17
C TYR A 498 -39.55 6.40 -6.09
N GLY A 499 -39.66 7.73 -6.05
CA GLY A 499 -40.56 8.43 -5.12
C GLY A 499 -39.99 8.73 -3.73
N TYR A 500 -38.67 8.61 -3.55
CA TYR A 500 -38.00 8.97 -2.29
C TYR A 500 -37.55 10.43 -2.29
N THR A 501 -37.73 11.11 -1.16
CA THR A 501 -37.34 12.51 -0.96
C THR A 501 -36.12 12.62 -0.04
N LEU A 502 -35.14 13.45 -0.39
CA LEU A 502 -33.93 13.65 0.41
C LEU A 502 -34.28 14.19 1.81
N GLN A 503 -33.56 13.73 2.84
CA GLN A 503 -33.78 13.93 4.28
C GLN A 503 -35.07 13.29 4.84
N LYS A 504 -36.16 13.27 4.06
CA LYS A 504 -37.44 12.68 4.47
C LYS A 504 -37.46 11.15 4.37
N ASP A 505 -36.90 10.59 3.30
CA ASP A 505 -36.96 9.15 2.98
C ASP A 505 -35.56 8.53 2.77
N PHE A 506 -34.54 9.37 2.56
CA PHE A 506 -33.16 8.94 2.51
C PHE A 506 -32.18 10.02 2.94
N VAL A 507 -30.97 9.62 3.33
CA VAL A 507 -29.90 10.55 3.70
C VAL A 507 -28.54 10.03 3.24
N GLU A 508 -27.64 10.95 2.96
CA GLU A 508 -26.21 10.66 2.78
C GLU A 508 -25.59 10.34 4.15
N TYR A 509 -24.96 9.18 4.30
CA TYR A 509 -24.48 8.71 5.60
C TYR A 509 -23.07 8.12 5.47
N PHE A 510 -22.05 8.89 5.84
CA PHE A 510 -20.65 8.46 5.85
C PHE A 510 -20.19 8.26 7.28
N LEU A 511 -19.67 7.06 7.54
CA LEU A 511 -18.97 6.78 8.78
C LEU A 511 -17.48 6.87 8.54
#